data_AF-A0A2V9YU75-F1
#
_entry.id   AF-A0A2V9YU75-F1
#
_cell.length_a   1.000
_cell.length_b   1.000
_cell.length_c   1.000
_cell.angle_alpha   90.00
_cell.angle_beta   90.00
_cell.angle_gamma   90.00
#
_symmetry.space_group_name_H-M   'P 1'
#
loop_
_entity.id
_entity.type
_entity.pdbx_description
1 polymer ?
#
loop_
_entity_poly.entity_id
_entity_poly.type
_entity_poly.pdbx_seq_one_letter_code
_entity_poly.pdbx_strand_id
1 'polypeptide(L)'
;MSDAATPVEKSGFLVQTISAGGPRGLLHRLGRPRFAILGVVLAAGFAGWPTSLAAREKDATQYGMGFIVNLPFPEAEVSHVVQEIVQNGIIRGTKEYNKDEFVSGAEVATATRVFPTWTESGKVFYKVRRNALDPRNFKNSGDVGTLAVRYVVQAQDEKHTVLRIDAIFVEDFRHVAHASNGSVEGAEYKDIHDHLDSIELMKTEAAEAGKTQQESSSRKQQIAFKDETAEPSIQPPPSPKVTQPPPVPAETVEPTPVEPVASVSLEQRVHTLKQQVERIVKAPGAPLKSAPFHSASTLQALPSGAEVLIVITTPYWFGVETHDGQHGWVQRDALEMLP
;
A
#
# COMPACT_ATOMS: atom_id res chain seq x y z
N MET A 1 -6.65 -48.86 -48.48
CA MET A 1 -5.54 -49.09 -47.53
C MET A 1 -5.74 -48.08 -46.39
N SER A 2 -6.78 -48.17 -45.55
CA SER A 2 -7.37 -49.33 -44.82
C SER A 2 -6.48 -49.81 -43.67
N ASP A 3 -6.90 -50.01 -42.40
CA ASP A 3 -8.14 -49.69 -41.65
C ASP A 3 -7.76 -49.48 -40.14
N ALA A 4 -8.43 -48.79 -39.20
CA ALA A 4 -9.75 -48.12 -39.09
C ALA A 4 -10.86 -48.80 -38.20
N ALA A 5 -10.62 -49.05 -36.89
CA ALA A 5 -11.69 -49.48 -35.96
C ALA A 5 -11.50 -49.14 -34.44
N THR A 6 -12.52 -48.50 -33.86
CA THR A 6 -13.00 -48.61 -32.46
C THR A 6 -14.41 -49.29 -32.52
N PRO A 7 -15.36 -49.22 -31.55
CA PRO A 7 -15.35 -49.10 -30.07
C PRO A 7 -16.16 -50.23 -29.37
N VAL A 8 -16.36 -50.22 -28.04
CA VAL A 8 -17.61 -50.72 -27.38
C VAL A 8 -17.95 -49.88 -26.13
N GLU A 9 -19.25 -49.68 -25.92
CA GLU A 9 -19.93 -48.88 -24.88
C GLU A 9 -20.90 -49.76 -24.05
N LYS A 10 -21.19 -49.40 -22.78
CA LYS A 10 -22.50 -49.46 -22.08
C LYS A 10 -22.33 -49.08 -20.59
N SER A 11 -23.11 -48.23 -19.90
CA SER A 11 -24.49 -47.69 -20.00
C SER A 11 -25.51 -48.38 -19.06
N GLY A 12 -26.11 -47.58 -18.14
CA GLY A 12 -27.23 -47.95 -17.24
C GLY A 12 -26.83 -48.26 -15.78
N PHE A 13 -27.63 -47.96 -14.74
CA PHE A 13 -28.96 -47.30 -14.69
C PHE A 13 -29.25 -46.69 -13.29
N LEU A 14 -30.31 -45.89 -13.23
CA LEU A 14 -30.93 -45.23 -12.06
C LEU A 14 -31.29 -46.17 -10.88
N VAL A 15 -31.46 -45.63 -9.66
CA VAL A 15 -32.76 -45.50 -8.95
C VAL A 15 -32.57 -44.85 -7.56
N GLN A 16 -33.57 -44.06 -7.15
CA GLN A 16 -33.68 -43.30 -5.92
C GLN A 16 -34.89 -43.82 -5.13
N THR A 17 -34.75 -44.22 -3.85
CA THR A 17 -35.93 -44.51 -3.00
C THR A 17 -35.75 -44.26 -1.50
N ILE A 18 -36.66 -43.42 -1.03
CA ILE A 18 -37.13 -43.13 0.33
C ILE A 18 -37.40 -44.41 1.16
N SER A 19 -37.10 -44.40 2.46
CA SER A 19 -38.05 -44.91 3.49
C SER A 19 -37.73 -44.43 4.90
N ALA A 20 -38.78 -44.20 5.69
CA ALA A 20 -38.73 -43.88 7.12
C ALA A 20 -39.06 -45.11 7.97
N GLY A 21 -38.73 -45.08 9.26
CA GLY A 21 -39.25 -46.06 10.23
C GLY A 21 -38.36 -46.28 11.45
N GLY A 22 -38.83 -45.88 12.64
CA GLY A 22 -38.30 -46.42 13.90
C GLY A 22 -38.79 -47.86 14.15
N PRO A 23 -38.51 -48.44 15.34
CA PRO A 23 -39.29 -47.99 16.49
C PRO A 23 -38.58 -47.98 17.86
N ARG A 24 -39.35 -47.40 18.79
CA ARG A 24 -39.19 -47.28 20.25
C ARG A 24 -38.68 -48.54 20.97
N GLY A 25 -37.80 -48.33 21.96
CA GLY A 25 -37.59 -49.20 23.11
C GLY A 25 -37.75 -48.41 24.43
N LEU A 26 -38.77 -48.75 25.21
CA LEU A 26 -39.10 -48.22 26.55
C LEU A 26 -38.62 -49.32 27.56
N LEU A 27 -38.06 -49.10 28.76
CA LEU A 27 -38.59 -48.41 29.94
C LEU A 27 -37.58 -48.46 31.13
N HIS A 28 -37.75 -47.55 32.10
CA HIS A 28 -37.31 -47.63 33.52
C HIS A 28 -35.78 -47.67 33.83
N ARG A 29 -35.27 -47.19 34.98
CA ARG A 29 -35.92 -46.96 36.29
C ARG A 29 -35.22 -45.88 37.17
N LEU A 30 -36.03 -45.05 37.83
CA LEU A 30 -35.87 -44.29 39.11
C LEU A 30 -34.50 -43.75 39.58
N GLY A 31 -34.50 -42.52 40.13
CA GLY A 31 -33.55 -42.14 41.20
C GLY A 31 -33.25 -40.65 41.41
N ARG A 32 -34.16 -39.87 42.01
CA ARG A 32 -33.85 -38.56 42.64
C ARG A 32 -34.27 -38.60 44.12
N PRO A 33 -33.50 -37.98 45.01
CA PRO A 33 -34.10 -37.17 46.06
C PRO A 33 -33.57 -35.73 46.08
N ARG A 34 -34.38 -34.85 46.67
CA ARG A 34 -34.06 -33.44 46.96
C ARG A 34 -33.59 -33.33 48.41
N PHE A 35 -32.75 -32.34 48.72
CA PHE A 35 -32.72 -31.71 50.04
C PHE A 35 -32.81 -30.19 49.88
N ALA A 36 -33.45 -29.56 50.85
CA ALA A 36 -33.69 -28.12 50.99
C ALA A 36 -33.64 -27.77 52.50
N ILE A 37 -34.00 -26.53 52.88
CA ILE A 37 -33.97 -25.92 54.24
C ILE A 37 -32.60 -25.23 54.48
N LEU A 38 -32.48 -23.89 54.42
CA LEU A 38 -32.90 -22.85 55.41
C LEU A 38 -32.07 -22.96 56.71
N GLY A 39 -31.48 -21.92 57.32
CA GLY A 39 -31.37 -20.48 57.04
C GLY A 39 -31.17 -19.74 58.37
N VAL A 40 -30.15 -18.87 58.51
CA VAL A 40 -29.89 -18.10 59.75
C VAL A 40 -29.43 -16.67 59.41
N VAL A 41 -29.97 -15.70 60.12
CA VAL A 41 -29.59 -14.28 60.12
C VAL A 41 -29.09 -13.93 61.52
N LEU A 42 -27.92 -13.27 61.66
CA LEU A 42 -27.66 -12.32 62.75
C LEU A 42 -26.39 -11.48 62.54
N ALA A 43 -26.38 -10.33 63.20
CA ALA A 43 -25.74 -9.08 62.82
C ALA A 43 -24.29 -8.84 63.31
N ALA A 44 -23.77 -7.70 62.81
CA ALA A 44 -22.78 -6.81 63.44
C ALA A 44 -21.29 -7.22 63.48
N GLY A 45 -20.46 -6.38 62.85
CA GLY A 45 -19.00 -6.49 62.88
C GLY A 45 -18.31 -5.40 62.05
N PHE A 46 -18.40 -4.13 62.45
CA PHE A 46 -17.55 -3.07 61.90
C PHE A 46 -16.10 -3.32 62.36
N ALA A 47 -15.30 -3.95 61.51
CA ALA A 47 -13.86 -4.06 61.67
C ALA A 47 -13.19 -3.57 60.38
N GLY A 48 -12.29 -2.60 60.51
CA GLY A 48 -11.80 -1.83 59.36
C GLY A 48 -11.10 -2.70 58.32
N TRP A 49 -11.62 -2.69 57.09
CA TRP A 49 -10.81 -3.03 55.94
C TRP A 49 -9.78 -1.92 55.75
N PRO A 50 -8.46 -2.20 55.76
CA PRO A 50 -7.54 -1.31 55.10
C PRO A 50 -7.96 -1.31 53.62
N THR A 51 -8.53 -0.20 53.17
CA THR A 51 -8.57 0.09 51.73
C THR A 51 -7.13 0.23 51.29
N SER A 52 -6.53 -0.90 50.92
CA SER A 52 -5.27 -0.94 50.18
C SER A 52 -5.42 0.06 49.06
N LEU A 53 -4.68 1.17 49.17
CA LEU A 53 -4.59 2.16 48.12
C LEU A 53 -4.25 1.38 46.86
N ALA A 54 -5.20 1.37 45.92
CA ALA A 54 -4.92 0.98 44.56
C ALA A 54 -3.92 2.01 44.04
N ALA A 55 -2.64 1.74 44.29
CA ALA A 55 -1.54 2.34 43.57
C ALA A 55 -1.87 2.07 42.11
N ARG A 56 -2.31 3.13 41.43
CA ARG A 56 -2.83 3.09 40.08
C ARG A 56 -1.66 2.64 39.20
N GLU A 57 -1.61 1.35 38.91
CA GLU A 57 -0.53 0.72 38.17
C GLU A 57 -0.50 1.39 36.79
N LYS A 58 0.52 2.23 36.62
CA LYS A 58 0.60 3.18 35.52
C LYS A 58 1.16 2.45 34.32
N ASP A 59 0.31 2.22 33.33
CA ASP A 59 0.64 1.65 32.03
C ASP A 59 1.34 0.27 32.11
N ALA A 60 0.56 -0.75 32.50
CA ALA A 60 0.87 -2.14 32.17
C ALA A 60 0.86 -2.31 30.64
N THR A 61 2.02 -2.05 30.02
CA THR A 61 2.20 -2.02 28.57
C THR A 61 1.80 -3.38 27.97
N GLN A 62 0.81 -3.38 27.08
CA GLN A 62 0.22 -4.61 26.54
C GLN A 62 1.08 -5.17 25.40
N TYR A 63 2.06 -6.00 25.75
CA TYR A 63 2.90 -6.69 24.78
C TYR A 63 2.15 -7.83 24.08
N GLY A 64 2.29 -7.93 22.75
CA GLY A 64 1.88 -9.10 21.97
C GLY A 64 0.39 -9.27 21.68
N MET A 65 -0.43 -8.25 21.95
CA MET A 65 -1.83 -8.24 21.51
C MET A 65 -1.99 -8.10 19.99
N GLY A 66 -0.93 -7.67 19.29
CA GLY A 66 -1.01 -7.22 17.90
C GLY A 66 -1.89 -5.97 17.76
N PHE A 67 -2.28 -5.67 16.54
CA PHE A 67 -3.22 -4.59 16.20
C PHE A 67 -4.26 -5.14 15.24
N ILE A 68 -5.55 -4.88 15.51
CA ILE A 68 -6.66 -5.33 14.67
C ILE A 68 -7.62 -4.14 14.48
N VAL A 69 -7.97 -3.87 13.23
CA VAL A 69 -8.84 -2.75 12.83
C VAL A 69 -9.77 -3.16 11.69
N ASN A 70 -10.97 -2.58 11.63
CA ASN A 70 -11.82 -2.67 10.45
C ASN A 70 -11.65 -1.39 9.61
N LEU A 71 -11.19 -1.55 8.38
CA LEU A 71 -10.97 -0.47 7.40
C LEU A 71 -12.21 -0.30 6.51
N PRO A 72 -12.65 0.93 6.21
CA PRO A 72 -13.76 1.22 5.27
C PRO A 72 -13.32 1.14 3.79
N PHE A 73 -12.43 0.19 3.47
CA PHE A 73 -11.87 -0.02 2.14
C PHE A 73 -12.01 -1.50 1.71
N PRO A 74 -12.18 -1.79 0.41
CA PRO A 74 -12.30 -3.15 -0.11
C PRO A 74 -10.97 -3.94 -0.01
N GLU A 75 -11.06 -5.27 0.15
CA GLU A 75 -9.89 -6.13 0.41
C GLU A 75 -8.81 -6.01 -0.66
N ALA A 76 -9.21 -5.85 -1.92
CA ALA A 76 -8.30 -5.70 -3.05
C ALA A 76 -7.42 -4.44 -2.94
N GLU A 77 -7.96 -3.34 -2.40
CA GLU A 77 -7.24 -2.08 -2.24
C GLU A 77 -6.31 -2.12 -1.03
N VAL A 78 -6.82 -2.57 0.12
CA VAL A 78 -6.00 -2.77 1.33
C VAL A 78 -4.86 -3.76 1.07
N SER A 79 -5.14 -4.86 0.37
CA SER A 79 -4.11 -5.84 -0.04
C SER A 79 -3.04 -5.24 -0.94
N HIS A 80 -3.38 -4.23 -1.75
CA HIS A 80 -2.43 -3.58 -2.64
C HIS A 80 -1.52 -2.61 -1.87
N VAL A 81 -2.12 -1.77 -1.02
CA VAL A 81 -1.37 -0.86 -0.15
C VAL A 81 -0.46 -1.65 0.79
N VAL A 82 -0.95 -2.72 1.42
CA VAL A 82 -0.14 -3.60 2.26
C VAL A 82 1.02 -4.22 1.47
N GLN A 83 0.82 -4.61 0.21
CA GLN A 83 1.90 -5.14 -0.64
C GLN A 83 3.00 -4.09 -0.91
N GLU A 84 2.64 -2.85 -1.23
CA GLU A 84 3.60 -1.76 -1.46
C GLU A 84 4.33 -1.35 -0.17
N ILE A 85 3.61 -1.26 0.94
CA ILE A 85 4.18 -1.03 2.26
C ILE A 85 5.14 -2.17 2.62
N VAL A 86 4.80 -3.42 2.34
CA VAL A 86 5.68 -4.58 2.53
C VAL A 86 6.94 -4.51 1.66
N GLN A 87 6.81 -4.06 0.40
CA GLN A 87 7.92 -3.89 -0.54
C GLN A 87 8.86 -2.72 -0.23
N ASN A 88 8.46 -1.74 0.59
CA ASN A 88 9.30 -0.59 0.91
C ASN A 88 10.59 -0.93 1.71
N GLY A 89 10.69 -2.14 2.26
CA GLY A 89 11.87 -2.66 2.95
C GLY A 89 12.19 -1.97 4.28
N ILE A 90 11.24 -1.24 4.85
CA ILE A 90 11.37 -0.47 6.09
C ILE A 90 10.34 -0.99 7.10
N ILE A 91 10.75 -1.25 8.34
CA ILE A 91 9.87 -1.52 9.48
C ILE A 91 9.88 -0.29 10.39
N ARG A 92 8.72 0.31 10.62
CA ARG A 92 8.53 1.51 11.45
C ARG A 92 8.21 1.15 12.91
N GLY A 93 8.18 2.17 13.78
CA GLY A 93 7.80 2.01 15.19
C GLY A 93 8.80 1.22 16.04
N THR A 94 9.97 0.89 15.50
CA THR A 94 11.13 0.30 16.18
C THR A 94 12.41 0.81 15.51
N LYS A 95 13.54 0.73 16.22
CA LYS A 95 14.86 1.05 15.70
C LYS A 95 15.91 0.10 16.27
N GLU A 96 16.93 -0.18 15.48
CA GLU A 96 18.14 -0.90 15.90
C GLU A 96 19.06 0.04 16.72
N TYR A 97 19.93 -0.56 17.54
CA TYR A 97 20.87 0.18 18.39
C TYR A 97 21.69 1.23 17.63
N ASN A 98 21.60 2.49 18.07
CA ASN A 98 22.28 3.67 17.50
C ASN A 98 22.04 3.90 15.99
N LYS A 99 20.90 3.46 15.44
CA LYS A 99 20.48 3.74 14.05
C LYS A 99 19.29 4.71 13.98
N ASP A 100 18.81 4.92 12.74
CA ASP A 100 17.64 5.71 12.36
C ASP A 100 16.37 5.33 13.13
N GLU A 101 15.31 6.15 13.04
CA GLU A 101 14.05 5.92 13.76
C GLU A 101 13.17 4.78 13.20
N PHE A 102 13.71 4.01 12.26
CA PHE A 102 13.10 2.88 11.60
C PHE A 102 14.17 1.81 11.32
N VAL A 103 13.74 0.59 11.02
CA VAL A 103 14.63 -0.52 10.66
C VAL A 103 14.53 -0.79 9.16
N SER A 104 15.57 -0.41 8.43
CA SER A 104 15.69 -0.65 6.98
C SER A 104 16.28 -2.03 6.66
N GLY A 105 16.16 -2.47 5.41
CA GLY A 105 16.68 -3.76 4.95
C GLY A 105 15.82 -4.96 5.34
N ALA A 106 14.51 -4.74 5.52
CA ALA A 106 13.54 -5.82 5.62
C ALA A 106 13.25 -6.41 4.24
N GLU A 107 13.17 -7.73 4.16
CA GLU A 107 12.83 -8.48 2.94
C GLU A 107 11.33 -8.83 2.93
N VAL A 108 10.72 -8.85 1.74
CA VAL A 108 9.39 -9.41 1.53
C VAL A 108 9.49 -10.93 1.61
N ALA A 109 8.66 -11.57 2.44
CA ALA A 109 8.60 -13.02 2.54
C ALA A 109 7.16 -13.56 2.41
N THR A 110 7.04 -14.77 1.85
CA THR A 110 5.76 -15.51 1.78
C THR A 110 5.50 -16.35 3.03
N ALA A 111 6.55 -16.67 3.80
CA ALA A 111 6.50 -17.35 5.07
C ALA A 111 7.75 -17.01 5.91
N THR A 112 7.68 -17.18 7.22
CA THR A 112 8.82 -17.02 8.12
C THR A 112 8.74 -18.00 9.28
N ARG A 113 9.88 -18.35 9.89
CA ARG A 113 9.96 -19.28 11.03
C ARG A 113 9.55 -18.64 12.36
N VAL A 114 9.54 -17.30 12.44
CA VAL A 114 9.23 -16.58 13.68
C VAL A 114 7.73 -16.48 13.97
N PHE A 115 6.88 -16.73 12.98
CA PHE A 115 5.44 -16.88 13.14
C PHE A 115 5.04 -18.33 12.88
N PRO A 116 4.03 -18.87 13.59
CA PRO A 116 3.38 -20.10 13.15
C PRO A 116 2.72 -19.88 11.79
N THR A 117 2.65 -20.94 10.98
CA THR A 117 1.91 -20.95 9.72
C THR A 117 0.48 -20.46 9.95
N TRP A 118 0.04 -19.49 9.14
CA TRP A 118 -1.33 -18.99 9.21
C TRP A 118 -2.31 -20.04 8.69
N THR A 119 -3.33 -20.37 9.49
CA THR A 119 -4.35 -21.39 9.18
C THR A 119 -5.77 -20.82 9.13
N GLU A 120 -5.94 -19.53 9.41
CA GLU A 120 -7.21 -18.83 9.34
C GLU A 120 -7.42 -18.21 7.94
N SER A 121 -8.55 -17.55 7.71
CA SER A 121 -8.84 -16.81 6.48
C SER A 121 -7.95 -15.57 6.30
N GLY A 122 -7.97 -15.02 5.08
CA GLY A 122 -7.28 -13.77 4.74
C GLY A 122 -5.95 -13.97 4.01
N LYS A 123 -5.53 -12.91 3.30
CA LYS A 123 -4.27 -12.83 2.58
C LYS A 123 -3.16 -12.37 3.53
N VAL A 124 -2.05 -13.11 3.55
CA VAL A 124 -0.97 -12.89 4.52
C VAL A 124 0.28 -12.37 3.82
N PHE A 125 0.91 -11.37 4.43
CA PHE A 125 2.17 -10.77 3.97
C PHE A 125 3.16 -10.70 5.13
N TYR A 126 4.45 -10.74 4.84
CA TYR A 126 5.50 -10.61 5.85
C TYR A 126 6.60 -9.64 5.42
N LYS A 127 6.97 -8.72 6.31
CA LYS A 127 8.30 -8.06 6.32
C LYS A 127 9.21 -8.84 7.25
N VAL A 128 10.41 -9.21 6.81
CA VAL A 128 11.38 -9.95 7.63
C VAL A 128 12.76 -9.30 7.58
N ARG A 129 13.27 -8.87 8.74
CA ARG A 129 14.61 -8.33 8.93
C ARG A 129 15.44 -9.31 9.76
N ARG A 130 16.42 -9.96 9.14
CA ARG A 130 17.36 -10.88 9.81
C ARG A 130 18.56 -10.14 10.37
N ASN A 131 19.21 -10.64 11.42
CA ASN A 131 20.33 -9.97 12.08
C ASN A 131 19.96 -8.53 12.52
N ALA A 132 18.74 -8.36 13.06
CA ALA A 132 18.33 -7.12 13.71
C ALA A 132 19.04 -7.00 15.07
N LEU A 133 19.57 -5.81 15.38
CA LEU A 133 20.45 -5.57 16.52
C LEU A 133 19.73 -4.73 17.59
N ASP A 134 19.39 -5.34 18.73
CA ASP A 134 18.68 -4.68 19.86
C ASP A 134 17.50 -3.80 19.39
N PRO A 135 16.49 -4.40 18.71
CA PRO A 135 15.35 -3.63 18.23
C PRO A 135 14.52 -3.11 19.41
N ARG A 136 14.35 -1.79 19.47
CA ARG A 136 13.56 -1.10 20.51
C ARG A 136 12.07 -1.47 20.42
N ASN A 137 11.33 -1.21 21.50
CA ASN A 137 9.88 -1.45 21.61
C ASN A 137 9.44 -2.92 21.63
N PHE A 138 10.39 -3.85 21.70
CA PHE A 138 10.18 -5.25 22.06
C PHE A 138 10.59 -5.48 23.51
N LYS A 139 9.91 -6.40 24.20
CA LYS A 139 10.24 -6.75 25.59
C LYS A 139 11.60 -7.46 25.64
N ASN A 140 12.55 -7.01 26.47
CA ASN A 140 13.83 -7.71 26.72
C ASN A 140 14.69 -8.04 25.48
N SER A 141 14.54 -7.31 24.38
CA SER A 141 15.10 -7.61 23.06
C SER A 141 16.59 -7.25 22.85
N GLY A 142 17.39 -7.17 23.91
CA GLY A 142 18.77 -6.62 23.89
C GLY A 142 19.85 -7.50 23.24
N ASP A 143 19.49 -8.25 22.18
CA ASP A 143 20.31 -9.28 21.54
C ASP A 143 20.22 -9.16 20.00
N VAL A 144 20.84 -10.10 19.28
CA VAL A 144 20.73 -10.23 17.82
C VAL A 144 19.66 -11.27 17.46
N GLY A 145 18.85 -10.98 16.46
CA GLY A 145 17.77 -11.88 16.05
C GLY A 145 17.10 -11.57 14.72
N THR A 146 16.01 -12.28 14.46
CA THR A 146 15.11 -12.03 13.34
C THR A 146 13.88 -11.26 13.82
N LEU A 147 13.72 -10.04 13.32
CA LEU A 147 12.53 -9.20 13.47
C LEU A 147 11.57 -9.48 12.30
N ALA A 148 10.28 -9.68 12.55
CA ALA A 148 9.29 -9.74 11.50
C ALA A 148 7.98 -9.04 11.88
N VAL A 149 7.30 -8.53 10.85
CA VAL A 149 5.92 -8.04 10.92
C VAL A 149 5.07 -8.89 9.99
N ARG A 150 3.96 -9.42 10.50
CA ARG A 150 2.93 -10.12 9.74
C ARG A 150 1.73 -9.21 9.55
N TYR A 151 1.22 -9.15 8.33
CA TYR A 151 -0.03 -8.48 7.99
C TYR A 151 -1.01 -9.56 7.53
N VAL A 152 -2.24 -9.54 8.04
CA VAL A 152 -3.34 -10.37 7.56
C VAL A 152 -4.45 -9.43 7.11
N VAL A 153 -4.83 -9.55 5.83
CA VAL A 153 -5.89 -8.77 5.20
C VAL A 153 -7.06 -9.71 4.94
N GLN A 154 -8.21 -9.44 5.54
CA GLN A 154 -9.39 -10.30 5.46
C GLN A 154 -10.61 -9.48 5.06
N ALA A 155 -11.26 -9.82 3.93
CA ALA A 155 -12.55 -9.25 3.58
C ALA A 155 -13.58 -9.48 4.70
N GLN A 156 -14.28 -8.42 5.09
CA GLN A 156 -15.46 -8.49 5.95
C GLN A 156 -16.73 -8.41 5.09
N ASP A 157 -16.75 -7.49 4.13
CA ASP A 157 -17.77 -7.34 3.10
C ASP A 157 -17.15 -6.68 1.84
N GLU A 158 -17.98 -6.29 0.85
CA GLU A 158 -17.51 -5.68 -0.40
C GLU A 158 -16.78 -4.34 -0.23
N LYS A 159 -16.94 -3.67 0.92
CA LYS A 159 -16.41 -2.33 1.21
C LYS A 159 -15.58 -2.26 2.48
N HIS A 160 -15.60 -3.29 3.33
CA HIS A 160 -14.86 -3.31 4.59
C HIS A 160 -13.89 -4.49 4.67
N THR A 161 -12.73 -4.22 5.27
CA THR A 161 -11.64 -5.18 5.40
C THR A 161 -11.10 -5.15 6.82
N VAL A 162 -11.01 -6.32 7.46
CA VAL A 162 -10.27 -6.47 8.71
C VAL A 162 -8.78 -6.56 8.37
N LEU A 163 -8.01 -5.61 8.90
CA LEU A 163 -6.54 -5.64 8.87
C LEU A 163 -6.04 -6.02 10.26
N ARG A 164 -5.23 -7.08 10.32
CA ARG A 164 -4.46 -7.46 11.50
C ARG A 164 -2.97 -7.28 11.22
N ILE A 165 -2.25 -6.70 12.17
CA ILE A 165 -0.79 -6.57 12.15
C ILE A 165 -0.26 -7.21 13.44
N ASP A 166 0.75 -8.07 13.35
CA ASP A 166 1.49 -8.61 14.50
C ASP A 166 2.99 -8.34 14.29
N ALA A 167 3.72 -7.88 15.30
CA ALA A 167 5.17 -7.74 15.25
C ALA A 167 5.89 -8.56 16.34
N ILE A 168 6.92 -9.30 15.93
CA ILE A 168 7.70 -10.18 16.81
C ILE A 168 9.19 -10.13 16.49
N PHE A 169 10.02 -10.20 17.52
CA PHE A 169 11.47 -10.36 17.42
C PHE A 169 11.85 -11.70 18.04
N VAL A 170 12.67 -12.52 17.37
CA VAL A 170 13.15 -13.80 17.89
C VAL A 170 14.67 -13.81 17.85
N GLU A 171 15.31 -14.03 18.99
CA GLU A 171 16.77 -14.07 19.10
C GLU A 171 17.38 -15.25 18.34
N ASP A 172 18.49 -15.03 17.64
CA ASP A 172 19.11 -16.09 16.82
C ASP A 172 19.81 -17.17 17.68
N PHE A 173 20.32 -16.81 18.86
CA PHE A 173 21.02 -17.77 19.74
C PHE A 173 20.05 -18.56 20.63
N ARG A 174 19.28 -17.88 21.49
CA ARG A 174 18.39 -18.55 22.46
C ARG A 174 17.02 -18.92 21.89
N HIS A 175 16.69 -18.48 20.66
CA HIS A 175 15.39 -18.69 20.02
C HIS A 175 14.20 -18.19 20.87
N VAL A 176 14.46 -17.21 21.75
CA VAL A 176 13.45 -16.59 22.61
C VAL A 176 12.66 -15.57 21.80
N ALA A 177 11.34 -15.70 21.84
CA ALA A 177 10.42 -14.79 21.18
C ALA A 177 10.04 -13.63 22.11
N HIS A 178 10.18 -12.42 21.57
CA HIS A 178 9.91 -11.14 22.21
C HIS A 178 8.82 -10.43 21.42
N ALA A 179 7.68 -10.16 22.08
CA ALA A 179 6.58 -9.46 21.45
C ALA A 179 6.83 -7.94 21.42
N SER A 180 6.25 -7.27 20.42
CA SER A 180 6.15 -5.80 20.36
C SER A 180 5.22 -5.26 21.47
N ASN A 181 5.44 -4.01 21.89
CA ASN A 181 4.56 -3.24 22.77
C ASN A 181 3.38 -2.56 22.03
N GLY A 182 3.21 -2.83 20.73
CA GLY A 182 2.21 -2.18 19.86
C GLY A 182 2.73 -1.00 19.05
N SER A 183 3.95 -0.50 19.32
CA SER A 183 4.51 0.67 18.60
C SER A 183 4.80 0.37 17.13
N VAL A 184 5.27 -0.84 16.83
CA VAL A 184 5.53 -1.27 15.44
C VAL A 184 4.22 -1.39 14.68
N GLU A 185 3.25 -2.11 15.24
CA GLU A 185 1.96 -2.32 14.61
C GLU A 185 1.20 -1.02 14.37
N GLY A 186 1.19 -0.10 15.34
CA GLY A 186 0.56 1.21 15.20
C GLY A 186 1.24 2.11 14.17
N ALA A 187 2.57 2.06 14.06
CA ALA A 187 3.32 2.85 13.07
C ALA A 187 3.16 2.29 11.64
N GLU A 188 3.12 0.97 11.49
CA GLU A 188 2.84 0.29 10.22
C GLU A 188 1.38 0.52 9.77
N TYR A 189 0.41 0.46 10.71
CA TYR A 189 -0.97 0.84 10.43
C TYR A 189 -1.07 2.29 9.95
N LYS A 190 -0.34 3.22 10.59
CA LYS A 190 -0.37 4.63 10.18
C LYS A 190 0.09 4.82 8.72
N ASP A 191 1.17 4.15 8.31
CA ASP A 191 1.68 4.23 6.93
C ASP A 191 0.68 3.67 5.90
N ILE A 192 -0.04 2.59 6.26
CA ILE A 192 -1.13 2.02 5.45
C ILE A 192 -2.33 2.99 5.38
N HIS A 193 -2.72 3.60 6.50
CA HIS A 193 -3.83 4.55 6.56
C HIS A 193 -3.54 5.83 5.77
N ASP A 194 -2.38 6.46 6.01
CA ASP A 194 -1.95 7.66 5.27
C ASP A 194 -1.90 7.38 3.75
N HIS A 195 -1.50 6.17 3.34
CA HIS A 195 -1.51 5.76 1.94
C HIS A 195 -2.95 5.65 1.40
N LEU A 196 -3.86 4.94 2.10
CA LEU A 196 -5.27 4.81 1.68
C LEU A 196 -5.96 6.17 1.55
N ASP A 197 -5.78 7.07 2.52
CA ASP A 197 -6.29 8.45 2.48
C ASP A 197 -5.76 9.19 1.23
N SER A 198 -4.48 9.02 0.91
CA SER A 198 -3.87 9.65 -0.27
C SER A 198 -4.46 9.12 -1.59
N ILE A 199 -4.79 7.83 -1.66
CA ILE A 199 -5.48 7.24 -2.81
C ILE A 199 -6.91 7.79 -2.95
N GLU A 200 -7.67 7.91 -1.86
CA GLU A 200 -9.03 8.44 -1.90
C GLU A 200 -9.07 9.92 -2.33
N LEU A 201 -8.15 10.73 -1.81
CA LEU A 201 -7.98 12.12 -2.21
C LEU A 201 -7.65 12.22 -3.72
N MET A 202 -6.67 11.45 -4.19
CA MET A 202 -6.26 11.45 -5.60
C MET A 202 -7.35 10.90 -6.54
N LYS A 203 -8.14 9.91 -6.12
CA LYS A 203 -9.33 9.43 -6.86
C LYS A 203 -10.37 10.54 -7.01
N THR A 204 -10.60 11.32 -5.95
CA THR A 204 -11.56 12.42 -5.95
C THR A 204 -11.12 13.52 -6.91
N GLU A 205 -9.87 13.99 -6.79
CA GLU A 205 -9.27 14.98 -7.70
C GLU A 205 -9.30 14.53 -9.17
N ALA A 206 -8.93 13.26 -9.44
CA ALA A 206 -8.95 12.71 -10.79
C ALA A 206 -10.38 12.63 -11.37
N ALA A 207 -11.39 12.30 -10.55
CA ALA A 207 -12.78 12.27 -10.96
C ALA A 207 -13.34 13.67 -11.23
N GLU A 208 -12.91 14.69 -10.49
CA GLU A 208 -13.27 16.09 -10.74
C GLU A 208 -12.62 16.64 -12.00
N ALA A 209 -11.31 16.43 -12.16
CA ALA A 209 -10.57 16.81 -13.37
C ALA A 209 -11.17 16.16 -14.63
N GLY A 210 -11.55 14.87 -14.55
CA GLY A 210 -12.24 14.16 -15.63
C GLY A 210 -13.58 14.80 -16.02
N LYS A 211 -14.40 15.21 -15.03
CA LYS A 211 -15.67 15.93 -15.28
C LYS A 211 -15.41 17.27 -15.96
N THR A 212 -14.48 18.08 -15.46
CA THR A 212 -14.17 19.39 -16.08
C THR A 212 -13.64 19.24 -17.51
N GLN A 213 -12.81 18.24 -17.78
CA GLN A 213 -12.37 17.93 -19.14
C GLN A 213 -13.55 17.54 -20.04
N GLN A 214 -14.43 16.65 -19.59
CA GLN A 214 -15.61 16.21 -20.34
C GLN A 214 -16.63 17.33 -20.59
N GLU A 215 -16.84 18.23 -19.64
CA GLU A 215 -17.66 19.44 -19.83
C GLU A 215 -17.01 20.38 -20.85
N SER A 216 -15.69 20.57 -20.80
CA SER A 216 -14.97 21.44 -21.74
C SER A 216 -14.99 20.90 -23.17
N SER A 217 -14.89 19.58 -23.36
CA SER A 217 -14.97 18.94 -24.68
C SER A 217 -16.40 18.95 -25.23
N SER A 218 -17.40 18.67 -24.39
CA SER A 218 -18.82 18.76 -24.74
C SER A 218 -19.21 20.19 -25.14
N ARG A 219 -18.71 21.20 -24.41
CA ARG A 219 -18.94 22.62 -24.74
C ARG A 219 -18.26 23.02 -26.04
N LYS A 220 -17.02 22.57 -26.31
CA LYS A 220 -16.34 22.78 -27.59
C LYS A 220 -17.11 22.14 -28.76
N GLN A 221 -17.62 20.92 -28.59
CA GLN A 221 -18.47 20.27 -29.60
C GLN A 221 -19.78 21.03 -29.83
N GLN A 222 -20.49 21.48 -28.80
CA GLN A 222 -21.69 22.31 -28.95
C GLN A 222 -21.44 23.65 -29.65
N ILE A 223 -20.26 24.25 -29.47
CA ILE A 223 -19.88 25.47 -30.21
C ILE A 223 -19.61 25.13 -31.67
N ALA A 224 -18.86 24.05 -31.96
CA ALA A 224 -18.58 23.62 -33.34
C ALA A 224 -19.87 23.30 -34.13
N PHE A 225 -20.84 22.63 -33.51
CA PHE A 225 -22.16 22.39 -34.14
C PHE A 225 -23.03 23.65 -34.30
N LYS A 226 -22.64 24.79 -33.72
CA LYS A 226 -23.39 26.05 -33.80
C LYS A 226 -22.83 27.02 -34.85
N ASP A 227 -21.58 26.87 -35.25
CA ASP A 227 -20.98 27.63 -36.36
C ASP A 227 -21.35 27.05 -37.75
N GLU A 228 -21.82 25.80 -37.84
CA GLU A 228 -22.32 25.18 -39.09
C GLU A 228 -23.72 25.70 -39.53
N THR A 229 -23.99 27.00 -39.34
CA THR A 229 -25.13 27.72 -39.95
C THR A 229 -24.78 29.17 -40.29
N ALA A 230 -23.51 29.58 -40.18
CA ALA A 230 -23.05 30.91 -40.55
C ALA A 230 -21.80 30.84 -41.45
N GLU A 231 -21.99 30.77 -42.76
CA GLU A 231 -20.99 31.33 -43.67
C GLU A 231 -20.85 32.83 -43.37
N PRO A 232 -19.61 33.31 -43.22
CA PRO A 232 -19.25 34.49 -43.99
C PRO A 232 -18.03 34.20 -44.87
N SER A 233 -18.27 34.26 -46.18
CA SER A 233 -17.20 34.58 -47.12
C SER A 233 -16.59 35.95 -46.75
N ILE A 234 -15.25 36.07 -46.80
CA ILE A 234 -14.48 37.15 -47.46
C ILE A 234 -13.03 37.24 -46.91
N GLN A 235 -12.10 36.87 -47.80
CA GLN A 235 -10.73 37.38 -48.02
C GLN A 235 -9.60 37.18 -46.96
N PRO A 236 -8.37 36.82 -47.41
CA PRO A 236 -7.16 36.90 -46.62
C PRO A 236 -6.60 38.34 -46.56
N PRO A 237 -6.07 38.81 -45.42
CA PRO A 237 -5.43 40.12 -45.33
C PRO A 237 -4.05 40.15 -46.00
N PRO A 238 -3.63 41.29 -46.59
CA PRO A 238 -2.35 41.42 -47.27
C PRO A 238 -1.16 41.56 -46.30
N SER A 239 0.01 41.07 -46.74
CA SER A 239 1.26 41.15 -45.97
C SER A 239 1.73 42.59 -45.72
N PRO A 240 2.03 42.98 -44.47
CA PRO A 240 2.80 44.19 -44.19
C PRO A 240 4.30 43.92 -44.41
N LYS A 241 4.94 44.67 -45.32
CA LYS A 241 6.40 44.80 -45.31
C LYS A 241 6.81 45.53 -44.04
N VAL A 242 7.71 44.96 -43.23
CA VAL A 242 8.34 45.68 -42.12
C VAL A 242 9.79 46.02 -42.49
N THR A 243 10.01 47.32 -42.59
CA THR A 243 11.25 48.06 -42.83
C THR A 243 12.36 47.71 -41.83
N GLN A 244 13.61 47.65 -42.31
CA GLN A 244 14.82 47.62 -41.47
C GLN A 244 15.04 48.94 -40.71
N PRO A 245 15.43 48.89 -39.43
CA PRO A 245 16.21 49.96 -38.78
C PRO A 245 17.74 49.76 -38.99
N PRO A 246 18.55 50.82 -38.85
CA PRO A 246 19.97 50.84 -39.26
C PRO A 246 20.97 50.33 -38.19
N PRO A 247 22.25 50.10 -38.57
CA PRO A 247 23.31 49.60 -37.67
C PRO A 247 24.26 50.70 -37.16
N VAL A 248 24.55 50.75 -35.85
CA VAL A 248 25.83 51.12 -35.18
C VAL A 248 25.66 51.17 -33.65
N PRO A 249 26.73 51.14 -32.82
CA PRO A 249 28.09 50.62 -33.07
C PRO A 249 28.52 49.59 -32.00
N ALA A 250 29.69 48.97 -32.21
CA ALA A 250 30.36 48.18 -31.18
C ALA A 250 30.96 49.10 -30.09
N GLU A 251 30.90 48.67 -28.83
CA GLU A 251 31.73 49.23 -27.76
C GLU A 251 32.55 48.12 -27.12
N THR A 252 33.86 48.17 -27.35
CA THR A 252 34.86 47.21 -26.90
C THR A 252 35.25 47.49 -25.45
N VAL A 253 35.10 46.51 -24.55
CA VAL A 253 35.82 46.50 -23.26
C VAL A 253 36.34 45.08 -22.96
N GLU A 254 37.60 44.86 -23.30
CA GLU A 254 38.51 43.86 -22.70
C GLU A 254 39.46 44.59 -21.73
N PRO A 255 40.22 43.91 -20.84
CA PRO A 255 39.86 42.75 -20.01
C PRO A 255 40.45 42.86 -18.56
N THR A 256 40.47 41.73 -17.81
CA THR A 256 41.35 41.38 -16.64
C THR A 256 41.10 42.02 -15.25
N PRO A 257 41.52 41.37 -14.12
CA PRO A 257 41.49 39.91 -13.83
C PRO A 257 41.16 39.49 -12.35
N VAL A 258 40.98 38.17 -12.13
CA VAL A 258 41.00 37.36 -10.85
C VAL A 258 39.95 37.68 -9.74
N GLU A 259 39.43 36.74 -8.95
CA GLU A 259 39.88 35.39 -8.50
C GLU A 259 38.83 34.25 -8.65
N PRO A 260 39.23 32.96 -8.54
CA PRO A 260 38.38 31.82 -8.89
C PRO A 260 37.66 31.18 -7.68
N VAL A 261 36.36 31.41 -7.56
CA VAL A 261 35.48 30.40 -6.94
C VAL A 261 35.12 29.36 -7.99
N ALA A 262 35.28 28.08 -7.65
CA ALA A 262 35.04 26.97 -8.58
C ALA A 262 33.56 26.90 -9.00
N SER A 263 33.24 27.55 -10.12
CA SER A 263 31.95 27.43 -10.77
C SER A 263 31.83 26.02 -11.33
N VAL A 264 31.00 25.19 -10.69
CA VAL A 264 30.30 24.11 -11.40
C VAL A 264 29.66 24.78 -12.61
N SER A 265 30.05 24.36 -13.81
CA SER A 265 29.63 25.02 -15.04
C SER A 265 28.11 24.94 -15.15
N LEU A 266 27.46 25.93 -15.78
CA LEU A 266 26.00 25.95 -15.84
C LEU A 266 25.47 24.71 -16.57
N GLU A 267 26.25 24.23 -17.54
CA GLU A 267 26.09 22.99 -18.30
C GLU A 267 26.14 21.76 -17.38
N GLN A 268 27.13 21.65 -16.48
CA GLN A 268 27.19 20.58 -15.48
C GLN A 268 25.97 20.60 -14.56
N ARG A 269 25.52 21.79 -14.14
CA ARG A 269 24.34 21.93 -13.27
C ARG A 269 23.04 21.56 -13.98
N VAL A 270 22.91 21.90 -15.27
CA VAL A 270 21.79 21.46 -16.12
C VAL A 270 21.83 19.95 -16.33
N HIS A 271 23.01 19.35 -16.53
CA HIS A 271 23.15 17.90 -16.67
C HIS A 271 22.72 17.15 -15.40
N THR A 272 23.14 17.61 -14.22
CA THR A 272 22.70 17.03 -12.93
C THR A 272 21.19 17.17 -12.75
N LEU A 273 20.60 18.33 -13.09
CA LEU A 273 19.15 18.52 -13.00
C LEU A 273 18.39 17.61 -13.96
N LYS A 274 18.89 17.41 -15.20
CA LYS A 274 18.33 16.43 -16.15
C LYS A 274 18.35 15.02 -15.56
N GLN A 275 19.50 14.53 -15.10
CA GLN A 275 19.63 13.19 -14.49
C GLN A 275 18.76 12.99 -13.23
N GLN A 276 18.39 14.07 -12.52
CA GLN A 276 17.47 13.98 -11.37
C GLN A 276 16.00 13.80 -11.78
N VAL A 277 15.61 14.32 -12.94
CA VAL A 277 14.21 14.37 -13.41
C VAL A 277 13.92 13.31 -14.48
N GLU A 278 14.90 13.00 -15.33
CA GLU A 278 14.86 11.93 -16.33
C GLU A 278 15.08 10.57 -15.63
N ARG A 279 14.17 9.63 -15.86
CA ARG A 279 14.17 8.27 -15.29
C ARG A 279 14.03 7.23 -16.40
N ILE A 280 14.51 6.02 -16.11
CA ILE A 280 14.36 4.86 -17.00
C ILE A 280 13.34 3.88 -16.37
N VAL A 281 12.46 3.34 -17.21
CA VAL A 281 11.55 2.25 -16.85
C VAL A 281 12.31 0.93 -16.72
N LYS A 282 12.24 0.29 -15.54
CA LYS A 282 12.89 -0.99 -15.25
C LYS A 282 12.28 -2.15 -16.05
N ALA A 283 13.05 -3.22 -16.21
CA ALA A 283 12.53 -4.50 -16.70
C ALA A 283 11.48 -5.08 -15.71
N PRO A 284 10.34 -5.63 -16.19
CA PRO A 284 10.02 -5.96 -17.59
C PRO A 284 9.34 -4.83 -18.40
N GLY A 285 9.14 -3.64 -17.82
CA GLY A 285 8.30 -2.56 -18.34
C GLY A 285 7.31 -2.08 -17.27
N ALA A 286 6.61 -0.98 -17.52
CA ALA A 286 5.68 -0.38 -16.56
C ALA A 286 4.39 0.15 -17.22
N PRO A 287 3.21 0.01 -16.59
CA PRO A 287 1.97 0.61 -17.08
C PRO A 287 1.94 2.11 -16.81
N LEU A 288 1.78 2.92 -17.85
CA LEU A 288 1.42 4.34 -17.73
C LEU A 288 -0.07 4.43 -17.39
N LYS A 289 -0.40 4.91 -16.19
CA LYS A 289 -1.77 5.04 -15.68
C LYS A 289 -2.35 6.43 -15.91
N SER A 290 -3.68 6.52 -16.00
CA SER A 290 -4.39 7.81 -16.12
C SER A 290 -4.42 8.61 -14.81
N ALA A 291 -4.20 7.95 -13.66
CA ALA A 291 -4.21 8.54 -12.33
C ALA A 291 -3.29 7.73 -11.38
N PRO A 292 -2.82 8.30 -10.24
CA PRO A 292 -1.84 7.68 -9.34
C PRO A 292 -2.45 6.64 -8.39
N PHE A 293 -3.14 5.64 -8.93
CA PHE A 293 -3.66 4.50 -8.17
C PHE A 293 -3.87 3.29 -9.09
N HIS A 294 -3.75 2.06 -8.56
CA HIS A 294 -3.66 0.85 -9.38
C HIS A 294 -4.91 0.52 -10.19
N SER A 295 -6.08 0.85 -9.65
CA SER A 295 -7.37 0.70 -10.33
C SER A 295 -7.64 1.75 -11.42
N ALA A 296 -6.75 2.73 -11.62
CA ALA A 296 -6.81 3.65 -12.74
C ALA A 296 -6.63 2.91 -14.07
N SER A 297 -7.26 3.43 -15.12
CA SER A 297 -7.09 2.94 -16.48
C SER A 297 -5.62 3.01 -16.92
N THR A 298 -5.12 1.96 -17.55
CA THR A 298 -3.80 1.98 -18.20
C THR A 298 -3.94 2.70 -19.54
N LEU A 299 -3.19 3.79 -19.73
CA LEU A 299 -3.13 4.57 -20.97
C LEU A 299 -2.19 3.91 -22.01
N GLN A 300 -1.04 3.43 -21.56
CA GLN A 300 0.00 2.83 -22.39
C GLN A 300 0.80 1.82 -21.54
N ALA A 301 1.42 0.82 -22.18
CA ALA A 301 2.46 0.01 -21.55
C ALA A 301 3.83 0.52 -22.01
N LEU A 302 4.64 1.04 -21.09
CA LEU A 302 5.98 1.52 -21.38
C LEU A 302 6.96 0.32 -21.40
N PRO A 303 7.80 0.19 -22.45
CA PRO A 303 8.80 -0.85 -22.50
C PRO A 303 9.90 -0.60 -21.47
N SER A 304 10.59 -1.67 -21.06
CA SER A 304 11.85 -1.55 -20.32
C SER A 304 12.85 -0.70 -21.10
N GLY A 305 13.57 0.18 -20.41
CA GLY A 305 14.49 1.13 -21.04
C GLY A 305 13.84 2.42 -21.54
N ALA A 306 12.52 2.60 -21.43
CA ALA A 306 11.86 3.85 -21.81
C ALA A 306 12.28 5.00 -20.88
N GLU A 307 12.73 6.10 -21.47
CA GLU A 307 13.01 7.36 -20.77
C GLU A 307 11.71 8.14 -20.52
N VAL A 308 11.55 8.63 -19.29
CA VAL A 308 10.41 9.45 -18.86
C VAL A 308 10.87 10.62 -17.99
N LEU A 309 10.22 11.76 -18.13
CA LEU A 309 10.50 12.97 -17.35
C LEU A 309 9.53 13.06 -16.16
N ILE A 310 10.02 13.15 -14.92
CA ILE A 310 9.17 13.37 -13.74
C ILE A 310 8.62 14.80 -13.74
N VAL A 311 7.32 14.95 -13.90
CA VAL A 311 6.61 16.24 -13.79
C VAL A 311 6.01 16.42 -12.39
N ILE A 312 5.59 15.33 -11.73
CA ILE A 312 4.97 15.36 -10.38
C ILE A 312 5.60 14.26 -9.51
N THR A 313 5.91 14.58 -8.25
CA THR A 313 6.41 13.61 -7.26
C THR A 313 5.42 13.43 -6.12
N THR A 314 4.89 12.20 -5.95
CA THR A 314 4.16 11.78 -4.74
C THR A 314 4.95 10.65 -4.05
N PRO A 315 4.62 10.23 -2.81
CA PRO A 315 5.40 9.23 -2.09
C PRO A 315 5.53 7.88 -2.79
N TYR A 316 4.51 7.47 -3.54
CA TYR A 316 4.42 6.15 -4.18
C TYR A 316 4.35 6.20 -5.72
N TRP A 317 3.96 7.34 -6.30
CA TRP A 317 3.82 7.53 -7.74
C TRP A 317 4.65 8.72 -8.25
N PHE A 318 5.07 8.62 -9.51
CA PHE A 318 5.54 9.76 -10.28
C PHE A 318 4.52 10.08 -11.38
N GLY A 319 4.13 11.35 -11.49
CA GLY A 319 3.49 11.87 -12.68
C GLY A 319 4.59 12.14 -13.70
N VAL A 320 4.49 11.52 -14.87
CA VAL A 320 5.55 11.50 -15.88
C VAL A 320 5.06 11.99 -17.24
N GLU A 321 6.00 12.54 -18.00
CA GLU A 321 5.86 12.82 -19.44
C GLU A 321 6.77 11.88 -20.22
N THR A 322 6.21 11.22 -21.23
CA THR A 322 6.95 10.38 -22.19
C THR A 322 7.53 11.21 -23.33
N HIS A 323 8.49 10.66 -24.08
CA HIS A 323 9.05 11.34 -25.26
C HIS A 323 8.01 11.71 -26.34
N ASP A 324 6.86 11.01 -26.38
CA ASP A 324 5.72 11.29 -27.26
C ASP A 324 4.85 12.47 -26.75
N GLY A 325 5.20 13.10 -25.63
CA GLY A 325 4.42 14.13 -24.96
C GLY A 325 3.18 13.59 -24.22
N GLN A 326 3.05 12.27 -24.05
CA GLN A 326 1.94 11.68 -23.30
C GLN A 326 2.21 11.75 -21.80
N HIS A 327 1.31 12.41 -21.07
CA HIS A 327 1.28 12.43 -19.61
C HIS A 327 0.57 11.23 -19.01
N GLY A 328 1.06 10.78 -17.85
CA GLY A 328 0.38 9.78 -17.01
C GLY A 328 1.15 9.53 -15.72
N TRP A 329 0.86 8.41 -15.07
CA TRP A 329 1.41 8.07 -13.76
C TRP A 329 2.08 6.69 -13.77
N VAL A 330 3.24 6.57 -13.15
CA VAL A 330 4.02 5.33 -13.02
C VAL A 330 4.43 5.15 -11.56
N GLN A 331 4.45 3.91 -11.05
CA GLN A 331 4.90 3.64 -9.69
C GLN A 331 6.38 4.01 -9.50
N ARG A 332 6.73 4.48 -8.31
CA ARG A 332 8.07 4.96 -7.96
C ARG A 332 9.17 3.89 -8.06
N ASP A 333 8.84 2.66 -7.70
CA ASP A 333 9.74 1.51 -7.70
C ASP A 333 9.99 0.93 -9.10
N ALA A 334 9.05 1.12 -10.04
CA ALA A 334 9.18 0.75 -11.44
C ALA A 334 10.18 1.62 -12.24
N LEU A 335 10.67 2.73 -11.66
CA LEU A 335 11.65 3.63 -12.27
C LEU A 335 13.03 3.56 -11.59
N GLU A 336 14.08 3.77 -12.37
CA GLU A 336 15.46 4.01 -11.92
C GLU A 336 16.03 5.32 -12.47
N MET A 337 17.07 5.84 -11.84
CA MET A 337 17.74 7.06 -12.32
C MET A 337 18.52 6.75 -13.59
N LEU A 338 18.62 7.75 -14.49
CA LEU A 338 19.50 7.68 -15.65
C LEU A 338 20.95 7.45 -15.18
N PRO A 339 21.69 6.46 -15.72
CA PRO A 339 23.07 6.16 -15.29
C PRO A 339 24.10 7.25 -15.61
#